data_AF-A0A926A949-F1
#
_entry.id   AF-A0A926A949-F1
#
_cell.length_a   1.000
_cell.length_b   1.000
_cell.length_c   1.000
_cell.angle_alpha   90.00
_cell.angle_beta   90.00
_cell.angle_gamma   90.00
#
_symmetry.space_group_name_H-M   'P 1'
#
loop_
_entity.id
_entity.type
_entity.pdbx_description
1 polymer ?
#
loop_
_entity_poly.entity_id
_entity_poly.type
_entity_poly.pdbx_seq_one_letter_code
_entity_poly.pdbx_strand_id
1 'polypeptide(L)'
;QSRRHTYLASLLRIPHLVIAVNKMDLVDRSEERFLEIREAFEEFLPLLDMKDVKFIPISALNGDNVVDPSTKTPWYVGPTLLGHLETLHIASDWNLNGLRFPVQWVNRPNNPTSQELHDFRGLSGQLASGIVKVGQQIMVLPSGLKSTVKQIWTYDGLVPEAFCPQSVTLVLEHDIDISRGDMIVGLDAMPGASADLHARVCWMHQKPLQPGRKYFLKHTAHTVQAVVTSIESRININNYEQEPAPAELRVNDIGEIRLKVSKPLIYDGYAMNRLTGSFILIEQGTNATVAAGMLQPPLETVKPEYNDFAI
;
A
#
# COMPACT_ATOMS: atom_id res chain seq x y z
N GLN A 1 10.00 -2.16 22.82
CA GLN A 1 10.47 -1.95 21.42
C GLN A 1 9.92 -3.00 20.47
N SER A 2 10.03 -4.31 20.75
CA SER A 2 9.55 -5.38 19.86
C SER A 2 8.05 -5.30 19.55
N ARG A 3 7.18 -5.21 20.58
CA ARG A 3 5.72 -5.01 20.40
C ARG A 3 5.38 -3.79 19.54
N ARG A 4 6.14 -2.69 19.66
CA ARG A 4 5.99 -1.49 18.82
C ARG A 4 6.29 -1.77 17.34
N HIS A 5 7.40 -2.46 17.03
CA HIS A 5 7.70 -2.79 15.63
C HIS A 5 6.68 -3.77 15.05
N THR A 6 6.22 -4.73 15.86
CA THR A 6 5.17 -5.68 15.48
C THR A 6 3.83 -4.97 15.22
N TYR A 7 3.48 -3.98 16.04
CA TYR A 7 2.32 -3.11 15.79
C TYR A 7 2.44 -2.31 14.51
N LEU A 8 3.61 -1.69 14.27
CA LEU A 8 3.89 -0.95 13.03
C LEU A 8 3.83 -1.86 11.80
N ALA A 9 4.36 -3.08 11.89
CA ALA A 9 4.31 -4.07 10.82
C ALA A 9 2.86 -4.44 10.48
N SER A 10 2.03 -4.68 11.50
CA SER A 10 0.59 -4.92 11.32
C SER A 10 -0.12 -3.72 10.71
N LEU A 11 0.19 -2.51 11.18
CA LEU A 11 -0.39 -1.27 10.65
C LEU A 11 -0.06 -1.08 9.15
N LEU A 12 1.17 -1.40 8.76
CA LEU A 12 1.60 -1.40 7.36
C LEU A 12 1.07 -2.59 6.55
N ARG A 13 0.30 -3.49 7.18
CA ARG A 13 -0.26 -4.72 6.61
C ARG A 13 0.81 -5.61 5.99
N ILE A 14 1.90 -5.83 6.73
CA ILE A 14 2.86 -6.87 6.39
C ILE A 14 2.18 -8.23 6.64
N PRO A 15 1.98 -9.05 5.58
CA PRO A 15 1.16 -10.26 5.69
C PRO A 15 1.82 -11.38 6.50
N HIS A 16 3.15 -11.47 6.42
CA HIS A 16 3.95 -12.51 7.06
C HIS A 16 4.95 -11.90 8.04
N LEU A 17 4.93 -12.36 9.29
CA LEU A 17 5.85 -11.93 10.34
C LEU A 17 6.65 -13.11 10.87
N VAL A 18 7.98 -12.97 10.87
CA VAL A 18 8.89 -13.93 11.50
C VAL A 18 9.46 -13.33 12.76
N ILE A 19 9.17 -13.96 13.90
CA ILE A 19 9.73 -13.63 15.21
C ILE A 19 10.91 -14.57 15.47
N ALA A 20 12.11 -14.07 15.16
CA ALA A 20 13.35 -14.76 15.47
C ALA A 20 13.72 -14.54 16.95
N VAL A 21 13.54 -15.58 17.78
CA VAL A 21 13.92 -15.55 19.19
C VAL A 21 15.42 -15.82 19.26
N ASN A 22 16.20 -14.75 19.24
CA ASN A 22 17.67 -14.83 19.16
C ASN A 22 18.32 -15.03 20.52
N LYS A 23 19.60 -15.45 20.50
CA LYS A 23 20.48 -15.71 21.66
C LYS A 23 20.03 -16.88 22.53
N MET A 24 19.42 -17.90 21.92
CA MET A 24 19.00 -19.11 22.64
C MET A 24 20.18 -19.86 23.28
N ASP A 25 21.41 -19.63 22.81
CA ASP A 25 22.63 -20.15 23.41
C ASP A 25 22.91 -19.64 24.83
N LEU A 26 22.41 -18.46 25.22
CA LEU A 26 22.59 -17.90 26.56
C LEU A 26 21.64 -18.51 27.60
N VAL A 27 20.61 -19.22 27.16
CA VAL A 27 19.61 -19.88 27.99
C VAL A 27 19.63 -21.39 27.79
N ASP A 28 20.81 -21.93 27.45
CA ASP A 28 21.05 -23.34 27.17
C ASP A 28 20.06 -23.98 26.19
N ARG A 29 19.51 -23.15 25.29
CA ARG A 29 18.51 -23.53 24.27
C ARG A 29 17.27 -24.17 24.90
N SER A 30 16.86 -23.66 26.06
CA SER A 30 15.66 -24.06 26.80
C SER A 30 14.39 -23.92 25.96
N GLU A 31 13.65 -25.03 25.82
CA GLU A 31 12.32 -25.05 25.20
C GLU A 31 11.32 -24.22 26.02
N GLU A 32 11.30 -24.39 27.33
CA GLU A 32 10.41 -23.68 28.25
C GLU A 32 10.54 -22.16 28.09
N ARG A 33 11.79 -21.65 28.04
CA ARG A 33 12.02 -20.21 27.86
C ARG A 33 11.55 -19.71 26.50
N PHE A 34 11.70 -20.51 25.45
CA PHE A 34 11.18 -20.17 24.12
C PHE A 34 9.64 -20.12 24.12
N LEU A 35 8.99 -21.12 24.72
CA LEU A 35 7.53 -21.18 24.83
C LEU A 35 6.97 -20.02 25.63
N GLU A 36 7.60 -19.63 26.75
CA GLU A 36 7.21 -18.46 27.55
C GLU A 36 7.26 -17.16 26.71
N ILE A 37 8.34 -16.96 25.94
CA ILE A 37 8.47 -15.79 25.06
C ILE A 37 7.42 -15.83 23.96
N ARG A 38 7.13 -17.02 23.41
CA ARG A 38 6.10 -17.20 22.38
C ARG A 38 4.72 -16.84 22.93
N GLU A 39 4.33 -17.39 24.08
CA GLU A 39 3.04 -17.12 24.72
C GLU A 39 2.85 -15.63 25.02
N ALA A 40 3.87 -14.97 25.59
CA ALA A 40 3.84 -13.53 25.88
C ALA A 40 3.72 -12.65 24.61
N PHE A 41 4.08 -13.17 23.44
CA PHE A 41 3.85 -12.54 22.14
C PHE A 41 2.50 -12.92 21.54
N GLU A 42 2.06 -14.17 21.70
CA GLU A 42 0.75 -14.66 21.26
C GLU A 42 -0.39 -13.91 21.93
N GLU A 43 -0.26 -13.52 23.21
CA GLU A 43 -1.22 -12.62 23.88
C GLU A 43 -1.37 -11.25 23.20
N PHE A 44 -0.33 -10.80 22.48
CA PHE A 44 -0.33 -9.53 21.75
C PHE A 44 -0.86 -9.67 20.31
N LEU A 45 -0.88 -10.88 19.74
CA LEU A 45 -1.31 -11.11 18.35
C LEU A 45 -2.77 -10.77 18.07
N PRO A 46 -3.77 -11.01 18.96
CA PRO A 46 -5.17 -10.64 18.71
C PRO A 46 -5.39 -9.14 18.48
N LEU A 47 -4.48 -8.29 18.95
CA LEU A 47 -4.53 -6.84 18.73
C LEU A 47 -4.04 -6.44 17.33
N LEU A 48 -3.58 -7.40 16.53
CA LEU A 48 -2.89 -7.19 15.27
C LEU A 48 -3.64 -7.91 14.15
N ASP A 49 -3.84 -7.20 13.04
CA ASP A 49 -4.40 -7.75 11.81
C ASP A 49 -3.27 -8.40 10.99
N MET A 50 -2.73 -9.53 11.47
CA MET A 50 -1.69 -10.31 10.79
C MET A 50 -2.14 -11.75 10.56
N LYS A 51 -1.86 -12.26 9.36
CA LYS A 51 -2.34 -13.58 8.91
C LYS A 51 -1.41 -14.72 9.31
N ASP A 52 -0.10 -14.51 9.15
CA ASP A 52 0.90 -15.55 9.32
C ASP A 52 2.03 -15.05 10.21
N VAL A 53 2.17 -15.68 11.38
CA VAL A 53 3.21 -15.38 12.36
C VAL A 53 3.98 -16.66 12.67
N LYS A 54 5.29 -16.64 12.44
CA LYS A 54 6.19 -17.76 12.72
C LYS A 54 7.21 -17.40 13.77
N PHE A 55 7.42 -18.32 14.72
CA PHE A 55 8.46 -18.21 15.74
C PHE A 55 9.59 -19.18 15.42
N ILE A 56 10.83 -18.68 15.42
CA ILE A 56 12.02 -19.48 15.12
C ILE A 56 13.06 -19.21 16.23
N PRO A 57 13.45 -20.23 17.03
CA PRO A 57 14.50 -20.10 18.02
C PRO A 57 15.85 -20.12 17.30
N ILE A 58 16.63 -19.04 17.42
CA ILE A 58 17.93 -18.93 16.74
C ILE A 58 19.07 -18.57 17.70
N SER A 59 20.28 -18.92 17.30
CA SER A 59 21.50 -18.30 17.82
C SER A 59 22.29 -17.76 16.64
N ALA A 60 22.16 -16.46 16.38
CA ALA A 60 22.83 -15.84 15.23
C ALA A 60 24.36 -15.96 15.31
N LEU A 61 24.93 -15.98 16.51
CA LEU A 61 26.38 -16.11 16.72
C LEU A 61 26.88 -17.51 16.37
N ASN A 62 26.12 -18.54 16.75
CA ASN A 62 26.51 -19.94 16.56
C ASN A 62 25.94 -20.56 15.28
N GLY A 63 25.09 -19.84 14.55
CA GLY A 63 24.42 -20.29 13.33
C GLY A 63 23.20 -21.20 13.56
N ASP A 64 22.82 -21.48 14.81
CA ASP A 64 21.75 -22.43 15.14
C ASP A 64 20.40 -21.96 14.54
N ASN A 65 19.77 -22.80 13.72
CA ASN A 65 18.48 -22.58 13.03
C ASN A 65 18.43 -21.34 12.11
N VAL A 66 19.59 -20.78 11.75
CA VAL A 66 19.67 -19.64 10.81
C VAL A 66 19.63 -20.15 9.37
N VAL A 67 20.60 -21.00 9.01
CA VAL A 67 20.70 -21.64 7.68
C VAL A 67 20.32 -23.10 7.83
N ASP A 68 21.06 -23.82 8.66
CA ASP A 68 20.90 -25.25 8.91
C ASP A 68 20.10 -25.53 10.20
N PRO A 69 19.33 -26.62 10.26
CA PRO A 69 18.67 -27.07 11.48
C PRO A 69 19.70 -27.37 12.57
N SER A 70 19.44 -26.88 13.78
CA SER A 70 20.33 -27.09 14.92
C SER A 70 20.06 -28.42 15.61
N THR A 71 21.09 -29.25 15.72
CA THR A 71 21.06 -30.47 16.54
C THR A 71 20.95 -30.18 18.04
N LYS A 72 21.21 -28.93 18.46
CA LYS A 72 21.16 -28.48 19.86
C LYS A 72 19.75 -28.04 20.29
N THR A 73 18.79 -28.00 19.37
CA THR A 73 17.36 -27.76 19.65
C THR A 73 16.52 -28.89 19.07
N PRO A 74 16.67 -30.15 19.54
CA PRO A 74 15.96 -31.30 18.97
C PRO A 74 14.43 -31.22 19.16
N TRP A 75 13.98 -30.41 20.11
CA TRP A 75 12.58 -30.12 20.38
C TRP A 75 11.94 -29.19 19.33
N TYR A 76 12.73 -28.41 18.59
CA TYR A 76 12.23 -27.52 17.57
C TYR A 76 12.09 -28.24 16.22
N VAL A 77 10.86 -28.50 15.81
CA VAL A 77 10.53 -29.23 14.55
C VAL A 77 10.14 -28.26 13.41
N GLY A 78 10.39 -26.96 13.58
CA GLY A 78 10.06 -25.94 12.57
C GLY A 78 11.15 -25.70 11.53
N PRO A 79 10.91 -24.82 10.54
CA PRO A 79 11.89 -24.48 9.51
C PRO A 79 13.02 -23.62 10.08
N THR A 80 14.18 -23.62 9.42
CA THR A 80 15.22 -22.61 9.68
C THR A 80 14.77 -21.24 9.17
N LEU A 81 15.42 -20.17 9.64
CA LEU A 81 15.10 -18.82 9.19
C LEU A 81 15.25 -18.68 7.68
N LEU A 82 16.36 -19.12 7.11
CA LEU A 82 16.58 -19.06 5.66
C LEU A 82 15.60 -19.95 4.90
N GLY A 83 15.43 -21.21 5.33
CA GLY A 83 14.51 -22.13 4.67
C GLY A 83 13.06 -21.64 4.68
N HIS A 84 12.64 -20.96 5.74
CA HIS A 84 11.33 -20.32 5.76
C HIS A 84 11.23 -19.16 4.78
N LEU A 85 12.23 -18.28 4.71
CA LEU A 85 12.24 -17.14 3.78
C LEU A 85 12.26 -17.59 2.30
N GLU A 86 12.92 -18.70 1.98
CA GLU A 86 12.97 -19.26 0.62
C GLU A 86 11.67 -19.96 0.20
N THR A 87 10.92 -20.52 1.16
CA THR A 87 9.68 -21.27 0.89
C THR A 87 8.41 -20.43 1.02
N LEU A 88 8.54 -19.20 1.49
CA LEU A 88 7.41 -18.32 1.75
C LEU A 88 6.71 -17.93 0.44
N HIS A 89 5.45 -18.32 0.31
CA HIS A 89 4.65 -18.07 -0.88
C HIS A 89 3.99 -16.68 -0.83
N ILE A 90 4.54 -15.72 -1.58
CA ILE A 90 4.05 -14.33 -1.63
C ILE A 90 3.02 -14.05 -2.74
N ALA A 91 2.86 -14.95 -3.72
CA ALA A 91 2.03 -14.65 -4.89
C ALA A 91 0.53 -14.57 -4.56
N SER A 92 0.08 -15.26 -3.51
CA SER A 92 -1.29 -15.18 -3.00
C SER A 92 -1.63 -13.84 -2.34
N ASP A 93 -0.64 -12.98 -2.07
CA ASP A 93 -0.87 -11.66 -1.46
C ASP A 93 -1.24 -10.58 -2.48
N TRP A 94 -1.11 -10.88 -3.77
CA TRP A 94 -1.47 -9.92 -4.81
C TRP A 94 -2.98 -9.71 -4.88
N ASN A 95 -3.41 -8.45 -4.86
CA ASN A 95 -4.81 -8.12 -5.05
C ASN A 95 -5.14 -8.21 -6.55
N LEU A 96 -5.52 -9.41 -7.00
CA LEU A 96 -5.93 -9.68 -8.39
C LEU A 96 -7.39 -9.29 -8.67
N ASN A 97 -8.09 -8.73 -7.70
CA ASN A 97 -9.48 -8.27 -7.83
C ASN A 97 -9.52 -6.75 -8.01
N GLY A 98 -10.53 -6.25 -8.73
CA GLY A 98 -10.78 -4.82 -8.92
C GLY A 98 -9.61 -4.11 -9.58
N LEU A 99 -9.65 -3.95 -10.91
CA LEU A 99 -8.60 -3.26 -11.64
C LEU A 99 -8.40 -1.82 -11.14
N ARG A 100 -7.16 -1.48 -10.80
CA ARG A 100 -6.69 -0.13 -10.48
C ARG A 100 -5.39 0.12 -11.21
N PHE A 101 -5.40 1.05 -12.15
CA PHE A 101 -4.22 1.44 -12.92
C PHE A 101 -4.06 2.97 -12.86
N PRO A 102 -3.29 3.48 -11.86
CA PRO A 102 -2.95 4.90 -11.80
C PRO A 102 -2.03 5.26 -12.97
N VAL A 103 -2.48 6.20 -13.80
CA VAL A 103 -1.71 6.66 -14.96
C VAL A 103 -0.57 7.53 -14.45
N GLN A 104 0.66 7.04 -14.63
CA GLN A 104 1.88 7.73 -14.22
C GLN A 104 2.43 8.60 -15.34
N TRP A 105 2.25 8.18 -16.58
CA TRP A 105 2.80 8.85 -17.75
C TRP A 105 1.95 8.62 -19.00
N VAL A 106 1.83 9.65 -19.83
CA VAL A 106 1.15 9.58 -21.12
C VAL A 106 2.22 9.64 -22.21
N ASN A 107 2.53 8.48 -22.78
CA ASN A 107 3.49 8.33 -23.86
C ASN A 107 2.92 8.85 -25.18
N ARG A 108 3.58 9.87 -25.71
CA ARG A 108 3.42 10.37 -27.08
C ARG A 108 4.82 10.49 -27.71
N PRO A 109 5.16 9.65 -28.70
CA PRO A 109 6.42 9.77 -29.42
C PRO A 109 6.55 11.16 -30.03
N ASN A 110 7.69 11.82 -29.79
CA ASN A 110 7.96 13.12 -30.41
C ASN A 110 8.61 12.90 -31.78
N ASN A 111 7.94 13.35 -32.84
CA ASN A 111 8.38 13.23 -34.24
C ASN A 111 8.80 11.79 -34.64
N PRO A 112 7.88 10.81 -34.55
CA PRO A 112 8.20 9.42 -34.86
C PRO A 112 8.55 9.26 -36.34
N THR A 113 9.60 8.49 -36.63
CA THR A 113 9.98 8.13 -38.01
C THR A 113 9.08 7.06 -38.62
N SER A 114 8.34 6.30 -37.80
CA SER A 114 7.32 5.35 -38.25
C SER A 114 5.95 6.01 -38.28
N GLN A 115 5.24 5.87 -39.40
CA GLN A 115 3.89 6.41 -39.57
C GLN A 115 2.88 5.81 -38.57
N GLU A 116 3.09 4.56 -38.15
CA GLU A 116 2.25 3.88 -37.15
C GLU A 116 2.34 4.50 -35.76
N LEU A 117 3.41 5.23 -35.47
CA LEU A 117 3.67 5.84 -34.16
C LEU A 117 3.23 7.31 -34.08
N HIS A 118 2.83 7.93 -35.20
CA HIS A 118 2.40 9.33 -35.24
C HIS A 118 1.20 9.59 -34.31
N ASP A 119 0.26 8.64 -34.26
CA ASP A 119 -0.94 8.74 -33.43
C ASP A 119 -0.85 7.85 -32.17
N PHE A 120 0.35 7.36 -31.84
CA PHE A 120 0.51 6.49 -30.67
C PHE A 120 0.27 7.26 -29.37
N ARG A 121 -0.74 6.83 -28.62
CA ARG A 121 -1.03 7.29 -27.26
C ARG A 121 -1.02 6.11 -26.30
N GLY A 122 0.09 5.96 -25.58
CA GLY A 122 0.24 4.93 -24.55
C GLY A 122 0.06 5.52 -23.15
N LEU A 123 -0.62 4.79 -22.27
CA LEU A 123 -0.84 5.17 -20.88
C LEU A 123 -0.01 4.25 -20.00
N SER A 124 1.09 4.77 -19.47
CA SER A 124 2.04 3.99 -18.69
C SER A 124 1.83 4.16 -17.20
N GLY A 125 1.99 3.07 -16.48
CA GLY A 125 1.82 3.01 -15.04
C GLY A 125 2.10 1.61 -14.51
N GLN A 126 1.94 1.45 -13.21
CA GLN A 126 2.00 0.16 -12.54
C GLN A 126 0.60 -0.25 -12.13
N LEU A 127 0.22 -1.50 -12.41
CA LEU A 127 -1.06 -2.06 -11.95
C LEU A 127 -1.06 -2.12 -10.42
N ALA A 128 -1.95 -1.35 -9.80
CA ALA A 128 -2.08 -1.30 -8.35
C ALA A 128 -2.90 -2.48 -7.78
N SER A 129 -3.87 -2.95 -8.55
CA SER A 129 -4.62 -4.19 -8.30
C SER A 129 -5.31 -4.64 -9.58
N GLY A 130 -5.84 -5.86 -9.55
CA GLY A 130 -6.59 -6.45 -10.64
C GLY A 130 -5.72 -7.07 -11.73
N ILE A 131 -6.44 -7.57 -12.74
CA ILE A 131 -5.91 -8.07 -13.99
C ILE A 131 -6.52 -7.20 -15.09
N VAL A 132 -5.71 -6.88 -16.10
CA VAL A 132 -6.14 -6.20 -17.32
C VAL A 132 -5.89 -7.10 -18.52
N LYS A 133 -6.88 -7.20 -19.41
CA LYS A 133 -6.82 -8.02 -20.63
C LYS A 133 -7.11 -7.17 -21.86
N VAL A 134 -6.50 -7.53 -22.99
CA VAL A 134 -6.89 -6.97 -24.29
C VAL A 134 -8.38 -7.28 -24.56
N GLY A 135 -9.12 -6.28 -25.04
CA GLY A 135 -10.57 -6.36 -25.24
C GLY A 135 -11.42 -6.08 -23.99
N GLN A 136 -10.81 -5.89 -22.81
CA GLN A 136 -11.54 -5.58 -21.59
C GLN A 136 -12.09 -4.14 -21.61
N GLN A 137 -13.37 -3.98 -21.22
CA GLN A 137 -13.94 -2.67 -20.97
C GLN A 137 -13.44 -2.10 -19.64
N ILE A 138 -13.08 -0.82 -19.66
CA ILE A 138 -12.57 -0.07 -18.53
C ILE A 138 -13.27 1.28 -18.42
N MET A 139 -13.08 1.94 -17.28
CA MET A 139 -13.49 3.31 -17.06
C MET A 139 -12.30 4.17 -16.66
N VAL A 140 -12.25 5.39 -17.16
CA VAL A 140 -11.27 6.41 -16.78
C VAL A 140 -11.90 7.32 -15.73
N LEU A 141 -11.24 7.49 -14.60
CA LEU A 141 -11.61 8.43 -13.55
C LEU A 141 -10.59 9.57 -13.48
N PRO A 142 -11.04 10.82 -13.27
CA PRO A 142 -12.38 11.21 -12.80
C PRO A 142 -13.42 11.45 -13.91
N SER A 143 -13.07 11.36 -15.20
CA SER A 143 -13.98 11.72 -16.30
C SER A 143 -15.22 10.83 -16.43
N GLY A 144 -15.18 9.59 -15.92
CA GLY A 144 -16.26 8.62 -16.03
C GLY A 144 -16.40 7.98 -17.41
N LEU A 145 -15.54 8.34 -18.36
CA LEU A 145 -15.61 7.83 -19.73
C LEU A 145 -15.17 6.37 -19.80
N LYS A 146 -15.89 5.59 -20.60
CA LYS A 146 -15.59 4.17 -20.83
C LYS A 146 -14.77 3.99 -22.08
N SER A 147 -13.90 2.98 -22.08
CA SER A 147 -13.16 2.55 -23.26
C SER A 147 -12.88 1.05 -23.21
N THR A 148 -12.18 0.56 -24.22
CA THR A 148 -11.72 -0.82 -24.30
C THR A 148 -10.20 -0.84 -24.42
N VAL A 149 -9.55 -1.78 -23.75
CA VAL A 149 -8.10 -1.98 -23.85
C VAL A 149 -7.77 -2.58 -25.22
N LYS A 150 -7.08 -1.82 -26.06
CA LYS A 150 -6.65 -2.24 -27.40
C LYS A 150 -5.38 -3.07 -27.35
N GLN A 151 -4.38 -2.62 -26.60
CA GLN A 151 -3.09 -3.29 -26.48
C GLN A 151 -2.51 -3.09 -25.07
N ILE A 152 -1.69 -4.07 -24.66
CA ILE A 152 -0.90 -4.02 -23.44
C ILE A 152 0.55 -4.23 -23.84
N TRP A 153 1.37 -3.21 -23.61
CA TRP A 153 2.81 -3.23 -23.89
C TRP A 153 3.60 -3.42 -22.58
N THR A 154 4.53 -4.36 -22.59
CA THR A 154 5.62 -4.51 -21.61
C THR A 154 6.95 -4.14 -22.26
N TYR A 155 8.04 -4.25 -21.51
CA TYR A 155 9.38 -4.12 -22.07
C TYR A 155 9.66 -5.20 -23.14
N ASP A 156 9.17 -6.43 -22.91
CA ASP A 156 9.40 -7.57 -23.79
C ASP A 156 8.45 -7.62 -25.01
N GLY A 157 7.49 -6.69 -25.09
CA GLY A 157 6.58 -6.53 -26.21
C GLY A 157 5.10 -6.59 -25.83
N LEU A 158 4.26 -6.99 -26.78
CA LEU A 158 2.81 -7.08 -26.59
C LEU A 158 2.42 -8.35 -25.84
N VAL A 159 1.52 -8.19 -24.86
CA VAL A 159 0.97 -9.31 -24.09
C VAL A 159 -0.56 -9.29 -24.13
N PRO A 160 -1.23 -10.47 -24.05
CA PRO A 160 -2.69 -10.53 -24.04
C PRO A 160 -3.30 -10.08 -22.70
N GLU A 161 -2.55 -10.20 -21.61
CA GLU A 161 -2.97 -9.83 -20.26
C GLU A 161 -1.79 -9.38 -19.40
N ALA A 162 -2.08 -8.58 -18.37
CA ALA A 162 -1.15 -8.18 -17.33
C ALA A 162 -1.86 -8.08 -15.98
N PHE A 163 -1.11 -8.21 -14.89
CA PHE A 163 -1.65 -8.22 -13.52
C PHE A 163 -0.78 -7.43 -12.55
N CYS A 164 -1.33 -7.06 -11.41
CA CYS A 164 -0.55 -6.34 -10.39
C CYS A 164 0.61 -7.20 -9.85
N PRO A 165 1.81 -6.65 -9.59
CA PRO A 165 2.20 -5.24 -9.70
C PRO A 165 3.02 -4.93 -10.97
N GLN A 166 2.68 -5.51 -12.13
CA GLN A 166 3.43 -5.29 -13.36
C GLN A 166 3.32 -3.83 -13.83
N SER A 167 4.42 -3.32 -14.39
CA SER A 167 4.46 -2.02 -15.08
C SER A 167 4.18 -2.23 -16.57
N VAL A 168 3.16 -1.55 -17.09
CA VAL A 168 2.70 -1.72 -18.46
C VAL A 168 2.35 -0.38 -19.09
N THR A 169 2.24 -0.37 -20.42
CA THR A 169 1.63 0.72 -21.18
C THR A 169 0.36 0.22 -21.85
N LEU A 170 -0.77 0.81 -21.49
CA LEU A 170 -2.07 0.50 -22.07
C LEU A 170 -2.34 1.43 -23.26
N VAL A 171 -2.83 0.86 -24.36
CA VAL A 171 -3.41 1.61 -25.46
C VAL A 171 -4.91 1.33 -25.44
N LEU A 172 -5.72 2.37 -25.56
CA LEU A 172 -7.18 2.26 -25.55
C LEU A 172 -7.73 2.41 -26.98
N GLU A 173 -8.94 1.88 -27.22
CA GLU A 173 -9.60 2.00 -28.53
C GLU A 173 -10.04 3.43 -28.85
N HIS A 174 -10.56 4.15 -27.84
CA HIS A 174 -11.06 5.51 -28.00
C HIS A 174 -10.00 6.53 -27.53
N ASP A 175 -9.88 7.63 -28.25
CA ASP A 175 -9.01 8.75 -27.86
C ASP A 175 -9.69 9.61 -26.78
N ILE A 176 -9.55 9.16 -25.53
CA ILE A 176 -10.08 9.84 -24.36
C ILE A 176 -9.01 10.76 -23.79
N ASP A 177 -9.41 11.94 -23.32
CA ASP A 177 -8.47 12.81 -22.61
C ASP A 177 -8.14 12.23 -21.22
N ILE A 178 -6.89 11.81 -21.08
CA ILE A 178 -6.33 11.15 -19.89
C ILE A 178 -4.99 11.82 -19.59
N SER A 179 -4.82 12.19 -18.33
CA SER A 179 -3.65 12.87 -17.78
C SER A 179 -2.97 12.05 -16.68
N ARG A 180 -1.75 12.46 -16.32
CA ARG A 180 -1.06 11.89 -15.16
C ARG A 180 -1.87 12.14 -13.88
N GLY A 181 -2.09 11.09 -13.10
CA GLY A 181 -2.88 11.12 -11.88
C GLY A 181 -4.32 10.61 -12.06
N ASP A 182 -4.80 10.49 -13.30
CA ASP A 182 -6.05 9.80 -13.59
C ASP A 182 -5.91 8.30 -13.31
N MET A 183 -7.03 7.65 -13.07
CA MET A 183 -7.07 6.23 -12.73
C MET A 183 -7.94 5.47 -13.72
N ILE A 184 -7.36 4.46 -14.36
CA ILE A 184 -8.12 3.49 -15.15
C ILE A 184 -8.57 2.38 -14.20
N VAL A 185 -9.86 2.08 -14.21
CA VAL A 185 -10.49 1.10 -13.33
C VAL A 185 -11.31 0.09 -14.09
N GLY A 186 -11.51 -1.08 -13.48
CA GLY A 186 -12.52 -2.04 -13.91
C GLY A 186 -13.92 -1.47 -13.72
N LEU A 187 -14.91 -2.08 -14.38
CA LEU A 187 -16.32 -1.68 -14.22
C LEU A 187 -16.95 -2.27 -12.95
N ASP A 188 -16.31 -3.28 -12.38
CA ASP A 188 -16.63 -3.92 -11.12
C ASP A 188 -15.85 -3.27 -9.96
N ALA A 189 -16.48 -3.19 -8.78
CA ALA A 189 -15.89 -2.66 -7.55
C ALA A 189 -15.27 -1.25 -7.73
N MET A 190 -16.09 -0.24 -8.00
CA MET A 190 -15.66 1.15 -8.15
C MET A 190 -14.97 1.71 -6.90
N PRO A 191 -13.88 2.49 -7.03
CA PRO A 191 -13.26 3.20 -5.91
C PRO A 191 -14.15 4.35 -5.42
N GLY A 192 -13.72 5.06 -4.38
CA GLY A 192 -14.32 6.32 -3.96
C GLY A 192 -13.70 7.53 -4.65
N ALA A 193 -14.45 8.64 -4.66
CA ALA A 193 -13.94 9.96 -5.01
C ALA A 193 -14.31 10.97 -3.92
N SER A 194 -13.34 11.58 -3.27
CA SER A 194 -13.63 12.58 -2.24
C SER A 194 -12.52 13.62 -2.09
N ALA A 195 -12.91 14.84 -1.74
CA ALA A 195 -12.01 15.87 -1.26
C ALA A 195 -11.89 15.89 0.28
N ASP A 196 -12.84 15.25 0.97
CA ASP A 196 -12.85 15.04 2.41
C ASP A 196 -12.33 13.64 2.71
N LEU A 197 -11.14 13.55 3.31
CA LEU A 197 -10.45 12.29 3.57
C LEU A 197 -10.35 12.05 5.07
N HIS A 198 -10.49 10.77 5.44
CA HIS A 198 -10.18 10.27 6.77
C HIS A 198 -9.03 9.30 6.63
N ALA A 199 -7.97 9.51 7.42
CA ALA A 199 -6.78 8.71 7.31
C ALA A 199 -6.16 8.46 8.67
N ARG A 200 -5.43 7.35 8.78
CA ARG A 200 -4.42 7.16 9.81
C ARG A 200 -3.07 7.61 9.27
N VAL A 201 -2.29 8.31 10.06
CA VAL A 201 -0.94 8.77 9.69
C VAL A 201 0.09 8.35 10.72
N CYS A 202 1.28 8.02 10.24
CA CYS A 202 2.50 7.95 11.02
C CYS A 202 3.27 9.26 10.80
N TRP A 203 3.42 10.06 11.85
CA TRP A 203 4.14 11.32 11.77
C TRP A 203 5.65 11.09 11.91
N MET A 204 6.44 11.62 10.98
CA MET A 204 7.88 11.30 10.86
C MET A 204 8.77 12.52 11.04
N HIS A 205 8.19 13.70 11.23
CA HIS A 205 8.92 14.96 11.26
C HIS A 205 9.05 15.53 12.68
N GLN A 206 10.16 16.23 12.95
CA GLN A 206 10.45 16.80 14.28
C GLN A 206 9.46 17.91 14.67
N LYS A 207 9.11 18.77 13.71
CA LYS A 207 8.05 19.77 13.90
C LYS A 207 6.72 19.03 14.02
N PRO A 208 5.93 19.22 15.09
CA PRO A 208 4.70 18.47 15.29
C PRO A 208 3.63 18.87 14.27
N LEU A 209 2.75 17.92 13.96
CA LEU A 209 1.52 18.13 13.21
C LEU A 209 0.51 18.87 14.08
N GLN A 210 -0.08 19.93 13.56
CA GLN A 210 -1.15 20.67 14.20
C GLN A 210 -2.29 20.88 13.19
N PRO A 211 -3.56 20.90 13.64
CA PRO A 211 -4.69 21.24 12.79
C PRO A 211 -4.53 22.61 12.11
N GLY A 212 -5.14 22.78 10.94
CA GLY A 212 -5.09 23.99 10.12
C GLY A 212 -3.83 24.12 9.24
N ARG A 213 -2.83 23.25 9.40
CA ARG A 213 -1.62 23.30 8.58
C ARG A 213 -1.83 22.76 7.17
N LYS A 214 -1.16 23.41 6.22
CA LYS A 214 -1.18 23.07 4.79
C LYS A 214 0.03 22.22 4.42
N TYR A 215 -0.20 21.22 3.59
CA TYR A 215 0.80 20.30 3.04
C TYR A 215 0.56 20.10 1.55
N PHE A 216 1.51 19.49 0.85
CA PHE A 216 1.17 18.72 -0.34
C PHE A 216 0.86 17.29 0.08
N LEU A 217 -0.20 16.72 -0.47
CA LEU A 217 -0.52 15.31 -0.36
C LEU A 217 -0.21 14.67 -1.71
N LYS A 218 0.70 13.69 -1.71
CA LYS A 218 1.00 12.88 -2.88
C LYS A 218 0.36 11.50 -2.72
N HIS A 219 -0.54 11.20 -3.65
CA HIS A 219 -1.28 9.94 -3.74
C HIS A 219 -1.06 9.37 -5.13
N THR A 220 -0.54 8.14 -5.21
CA THR A 220 -0.12 7.52 -6.47
C THR A 220 0.76 8.46 -7.33
N ALA A 221 0.30 8.84 -8.52
CA ALA A 221 0.96 9.76 -9.44
C ALA A 221 0.51 11.22 -9.30
N HIS A 222 -0.49 11.49 -8.46
CA HIS A 222 -1.14 12.78 -8.28
C HIS A 222 -0.61 13.52 -7.04
N THR A 223 -0.53 14.85 -7.09
CA THR A 223 -0.12 15.69 -5.95
C THR A 223 -1.07 16.88 -5.84
N VAL A 224 -1.67 17.04 -4.67
CA VAL A 224 -2.68 18.08 -4.37
C VAL A 224 -2.29 18.86 -3.13
N GLN A 225 -2.83 20.07 -2.99
CA GLN A 225 -2.75 20.76 -1.71
C GLN A 225 -3.71 20.11 -0.74
N ALA A 226 -3.27 19.95 0.51
CA ALA A 226 -4.05 19.38 1.58
C ALA A 226 -3.99 20.25 2.83
N VAL A 227 -5.07 20.28 3.60
CA VAL A 227 -5.13 20.90 4.92
C VAL A 227 -5.57 19.83 5.91
N VAL A 228 -4.81 19.65 7.00
CA VAL A 228 -5.25 18.80 8.11
C VAL A 228 -6.28 19.58 8.90
N THR A 229 -7.54 19.17 8.87
CA THR A 229 -8.63 19.90 9.54
C THR A 229 -8.74 19.58 11.01
N SER A 230 -8.48 18.33 11.39
CA SER A 230 -8.55 17.86 12.78
C SER A 230 -7.66 16.63 12.98
N ILE A 231 -7.24 16.42 14.23
CA ILE A 231 -6.63 15.18 14.69
C ILE A 231 -7.68 14.52 15.60
N GLU A 232 -8.22 13.39 15.14
CA GLU A 232 -9.33 12.69 15.80
C GLU A 232 -8.84 11.86 16.97
N SER A 233 -7.67 11.24 16.83
CA SER A 233 -7.08 10.42 17.88
C SER A 233 -5.58 10.19 17.68
N ARG A 234 -4.91 9.73 18.74
CA ARG A 234 -3.55 9.20 18.73
C ARG A 234 -3.51 7.84 19.43
N ILE A 235 -2.73 6.91 18.91
CA ILE A 235 -2.46 5.65 19.59
C ILE A 235 -1.33 5.86 20.59
N ASN A 236 -1.58 5.54 21.85
CA ASN A 236 -0.52 5.52 22.86
C ASN A 236 0.34 4.27 22.66
N ILE A 237 1.62 4.47 22.38
CA ILE A 237 2.50 3.37 21.96
C ILE A 237 2.90 2.41 23.09
N ASN A 238 2.61 2.76 24.35
CA ASN A 238 2.96 1.97 25.52
C ASN A 238 1.87 0.96 25.86
N ASN A 239 0.60 1.33 25.71
CA ASN A 239 -0.56 0.48 26.03
C ASN A 239 -1.45 0.17 24.82
N TYR A 240 -1.20 0.79 23.66
CA TYR A 240 -1.95 0.63 22.40
C TYR A 240 -3.40 1.11 22.46
N GLU A 241 -3.75 1.91 23.47
CA GLU A 241 -5.06 2.53 23.60
C GLU A 241 -5.18 3.81 22.76
N GLN A 242 -6.41 4.15 22.40
CA GLN A 242 -6.71 5.33 21.60
C GLN A 242 -6.98 6.54 22.50
N GLU A 243 -6.13 7.56 22.38
CA GLU A 243 -6.29 8.85 23.03
C GLU A 243 -7.08 9.79 22.10
N PRO A 244 -8.28 10.25 22.48
CA PRO A 244 -9.12 11.08 21.63
C PRO A 244 -8.61 12.53 21.56
N ALA A 245 -8.79 13.15 20.39
CA ALA A 245 -8.60 14.58 20.13
C ALA A 245 -7.30 15.21 20.70
N PRO A 246 -6.11 14.64 20.43
CA PRO A 246 -4.86 15.26 20.86
C PRO A 246 -4.63 16.59 20.13
N ALA A 247 -4.01 17.55 20.81
CA ALA A 247 -3.74 18.88 20.24
C ALA A 247 -2.73 18.84 19.08
N GLU A 248 -1.81 17.86 19.08
CA GLU A 248 -0.76 17.70 18.09
C GLU A 248 -0.30 16.23 17.96
N LEU A 249 0.32 15.89 16.83
CA LEU A 249 1.09 14.64 16.68
C LEU A 249 2.58 14.95 16.62
N ARG A 250 3.37 14.30 17.48
CA ARG A 250 4.83 14.43 17.52
C ARG A 250 5.50 13.35 16.68
N VAL A 251 6.82 13.44 16.53
CA VAL A 251 7.59 12.45 15.79
C VAL A 251 7.34 11.05 16.34
N ASN A 252 7.04 10.10 15.44
CA ASN A 252 6.62 8.73 15.71
C ASN A 252 5.22 8.53 16.29
N ASP A 253 4.43 9.59 16.48
CA ASP A 253 3.03 9.43 16.84
C ASP A 253 2.26 8.85 15.64
N ILE A 254 1.32 7.97 15.96
CA ILE A 254 0.37 7.42 15.00
C ILE A 254 -1.00 7.94 15.41
N GLY A 255 -1.70 8.58 14.48
CA GLY A 255 -2.99 9.17 14.80
C GLY A 255 -3.95 9.13 13.62
N GLU A 256 -5.23 9.30 13.93
CA GLU A 256 -6.26 9.49 12.92
C GLU A 256 -6.49 10.98 12.70
N ILE A 257 -6.57 11.37 11.44
CA ILE A 257 -6.73 12.76 11.01
C ILE A 257 -7.83 12.87 9.96
N ARG A 258 -8.42 14.07 9.91
CA ARG A 258 -9.24 14.51 8.78
C ARG A 258 -8.43 15.47 7.91
N LEU A 259 -8.56 15.31 6.60
CA LEU A 259 -7.89 16.12 5.60
C LEU A 259 -8.93 16.67 4.63
N LYS A 260 -8.76 17.93 4.22
CA LYS A 260 -9.39 18.49 3.03
C LYS A 260 -8.36 18.70 1.95
N VAL A 261 -8.62 18.21 0.75
CA VAL A 261 -7.74 18.39 -0.41
C VAL A 261 -8.33 19.32 -1.46
N SER A 262 -7.47 19.99 -2.22
CA SER A 262 -7.88 20.99 -3.22
C SER A 262 -8.57 20.39 -4.45
N LYS A 263 -8.38 19.09 -4.71
CA LYS A 263 -9.03 18.32 -5.77
C LYS A 263 -9.39 16.93 -5.23
N PRO A 264 -10.57 16.38 -5.54
CA PRO A 264 -10.93 15.03 -5.12
C PRO A 264 -9.88 14.00 -5.52
N LEU A 265 -9.60 13.05 -4.62
CA LEU A 265 -8.78 11.88 -4.94
C LEU A 265 -9.68 10.73 -5.33
N ILE A 266 -9.24 9.94 -6.31
CA ILE A 266 -9.79 8.61 -6.58
C ILE A 266 -9.00 7.62 -5.75
N TYR A 267 -9.62 6.97 -4.78
CA TYR A 267 -8.89 6.15 -3.80
C TYR A 267 -9.72 4.98 -3.28
N ASP A 268 -9.00 4.02 -2.70
CA ASP A 268 -9.57 2.91 -1.94
C ASP A 268 -9.12 3.04 -0.47
N GLY A 269 -9.80 2.35 0.44
CA GLY A 269 -9.26 2.18 1.79
C GLY A 269 -7.95 1.39 1.73
N TYR A 270 -6.95 1.75 2.54
CA TYR A 270 -5.64 1.06 2.60
C TYR A 270 -5.80 -0.44 2.86
N ALA A 271 -6.87 -0.82 3.55
CA ALA A 271 -7.20 -2.20 3.81
C ALA A 271 -7.57 -3.00 2.55
N MET A 272 -8.22 -2.35 1.59
CA MET A 272 -8.65 -2.97 0.34
C MET A 272 -7.53 -2.94 -0.71
N ASN A 273 -6.84 -1.79 -0.82
CA ASN A 273 -5.72 -1.63 -1.74
C ASN A 273 -4.63 -0.76 -1.11
N ARG A 274 -3.43 -1.34 -0.93
CA ARG A 274 -2.30 -0.68 -0.28
C ARG A 274 -1.74 0.49 -1.11
N LEU A 275 -1.77 0.37 -2.44
CA LEU A 275 -1.20 1.38 -3.34
C LEU A 275 -2.15 2.58 -3.50
N THR A 276 -3.44 2.33 -3.77
CA THR A 276 -4.45 3.40 -3.92
C THR A 276 -5.04 3.85 -2.59
N GLY A 277 -4.73 3.19 -1.48
CA GLY A 277 -5.09 3.65 -0.13
C GLY A 277 -3.94 4.26 0.66
N SER A 278 -2.75 4.40 0.08
CA SER A 278 -1.61 5.07 0.73
C SER A 278 -1.35 6.46 0.14
N PHE A 279 -0.80 7.34 0.96
CA PHE A 279 -0.32 8.64 0.54
C PHE A 279 0.85 9.09 1.42
N ILE A 280 1.52 10.16 1.00
CA ILE A 280 2.47 10.88 1.85
C ILE A 280 2.07 12.36 1.97
N LEU A 281 2.38 12.95 3.12
CA LEU A 281 2.33 14.40 3.32
C LEU A 281 3.73 14.98 3.14
N ILE A 282 3.80 16.12 2.47
CA ILE A 282 5.03 16.82 2.13
C ILE A 282 4.90 18.27 2.63
N GLU A 283 5.86 18.76 3.41
CA GLU A 283 5.89 20.14 3.90
C GLU A 283 6.09 21.12 2.73
N GLN A 284 5.26 22.16 2.69
CA GLN A 284 5.39 23.22 1.70
C GLN A 284 6.66 24.05 1.99
N GLY A 285 7.49 24.26 0.98
CA GLY A 285 8.71 25.07 1.06
C GLY A 285 9.99 24.25 1.27
N THR A 286 9.97 23.18 2.06
CA THR A 286 11.14 22.29 2.23
C THR A 286 11.08 21.03 1.37
N ASN A 287 9.90 20.68 0.86
CA ASN A 287 9.65 19.43 0.13
C ASN A 287 10.00 18.17 0.94
N ALA A 288 10.09 18.28 2.27
CA ALA A 288 10.35 17.15 3.15
C ALA A 288 9.09 16.27 3.26
N THR A 289 9.24 14.96 3.10
CA THR A 289 8.18 14.00 3.43
C THR A 289 8.02 13.93 4.94
N VAL A 290 6.87 14.38 5.46
CA VAL A 290 6.64 14.54 6.90
C VAL A 290 5.75 13.46 7.51
N ALA A 291 4.93 12.78 6.70
CA ALA A 291 4.06 11.71 7.16
C ALA A 291 3.83 10.65 6.08
N ALA A 292 3.62 9.40 6.52
CA ALA A 292 3.05 8.34 5.72
C ALA A 292 1.60 8.13 6.17
N GLY A 293 0.67 8.05 5.22
CA GLY A 293 -0.76 8.00 5.47
C GLY A 293 -1.44 6.79 4.85
N MET A 294 -2.48 6.31 5.53
CA MET A 294 -3.33 5.19 5.16
C MET A 294 -4.78 5.69 5.19
N LEU A 295 -5.42 5.72 4.03
CA LEU A 295 -6.80 6.17 3.87
C LEU A 295 -7.76 5.14 4.47
N GLN A 296 -8.76 5.63 5.20
CA GLN A 296 -9.92 4.84 5.56
C GLN A 296 -10.79 4.61 4.31
N PRO A 297 -11.69 3.61 4.32
CA PRO A 297 -12.61 3.39 3.22
C PRO A 297 -13.41 4.66 2.87
N PRO A 298 -13.63 4.95 1.59
CA PRO A 298 -14.47 6.08 1.19
C PRO A 298 -15.90 5.87 1.68
N LEU A 299 -16.58 6.97 2.05
CA LEU A 299 -17.98 6.93 2.46
C LEU A 299 -18.92 6.61 1.29
N GLU A 300 -18.57 7.09 0.09
CA GLU A 300 -19.31 6.86 -1.13
C GLU A 300 -18.36 6.39 -2.24
N THR A 301 -18.81 5.40 -3.02
CA THR A 301 -18.14 5.00 -4.25
C THR A 301 -18.48 5.96 -5.37
N VAL A 302 -17.61 6.04 -6.38
CA VAL A 302 -17.88 6.81 -7.58
C VAL A 302 -19.14 6.25 -8.24
N LYS A 303 -20.13 7.12 -8.39
CA LYS A 303 -21.30 6.89 -9.24
C LYS A 303 -21.01 7.60 -10.55
N PRO A 304 -20.75 6.87 -11.65
CA PRO A 304 -20.60 7.51 -12.94
C PRO A 304 -21.92 8.24 -13.25
N GLU A 305 -21.87 9.55 -13.50
CA GLU A 305 -22.98 10.20 -14.15
C GLU A 305 -23.08 9.61 -15.56
N TYR A 306 -24.14 8.85 -15.81
CA TYR A 306 -24.43 8.29 -17.13
C TYR A 306 -24.76 9.43 -18.09
N ASN A 307 -23.73 10.01 -18.69
CA ASN A 307 -23.90 10.75 -19.92
C ASN A 307 -23.71 9.76 -21.06
N ASP A 308 -24.81 9.10 -21.45
CA ASP A 308 -24.94 8.47 -22.77
C ASP A 308 -24.85 9.59 -23.83
N PHE A 309 -23.64 10.10 -24.08
CA PHE A 309 -23.35 10.71 -25.36
C PHE A 309 -22.92 9.58 -26.29
N ALA A 310 -23.92 8.77 -26.68
CA ALA A 310 -23.84 8.07 -27.96
C ALA A 310 -23.75 9.16 -29.04
N ILE A 311 -22.58 9.28 -29.66
CA ILE A 311 -22.41 9.90 -30.97
C ILE A 311 -22.21 8.77 -31.97
#